data_AF-A0A935R407-F1
#
_entry.id   AF-A0A935R407-F1
#
_cell.length_a   1.000
_cell.length_b   1.000
_cell.length_c   1.000
_cell.angle_alpha   90.00
_cell.angle_beta   90.00
_cell.angle_gamma   90.00
#
_symmetry.space_group_name_H-M   'P 1'
#
loop_
_entity.id
_entity.type
_entity.pdbx_description
1 polymer ?
#
loop_
_entity_poly.entity_id
_entity_poly.type
_entity_poly.pdbx_seq_one_letter_code
_entity_poly.pdbx_strand_id
1 'polypeptide(L)'
;MALRRHRNPILLLRAIVIVAAFAQPIAARAADPLLMFLLGFAKNLIETSMQEEKARRGKVGGSNVARAPVPATLQSPKTPASMDQQDLRALIDESFVYLSRSQLAELHAGLDKALADPANSAHREAILNQFVVVARQVQFTHDQLNGLSPDEKRLLAERFAANFRTLSPDQQQALLAQLRQRALPLPTDLNDMMLAALTLMQQ
;
A
#
# COMPACT_ATOMS: atom_id res chain seq x y z
N MET A 1 -34.98 11.38 41.90
CA MET A 1 -34.68 12.02 40.60
C MET A 1 -33.15 12.16 40.45
N ALA A 2 -32.66 11.84 39.25
CA ALA A 2 -31.35 12.17 38.66
C ALA A 2 -30.06 11.50 39.20
N LEU A 3 -29.82 10.31 38.63
CA LEU A 3 -28.60 9.62 38.20
C LEU A 3 -27.20 10.15 38.60
N ARG A 4 -26.49 9.31 39.36
CA ARG A 4 -25.03 9.22 39.46
C ARG A 4 -24.42 8.75 38.13
N ARG A 5 -23.43 9.48 37.63
CA ARG A 5 -22.59 9.14 36.46
C ARG A 5 -21.51 8.14 36.90
N HIS A 6 -21.68 6.86 36.57
CA HIS A 6 -20.58 5.87 36.65
C HIS A 6 -19.63 6.07 35.46
N ARG A 7 -18.39 6.47 35.74
CA ARG A 7 -17.26 6.38 34.81
C ARG A 7 -16.71 4.95 34.89
N ASN A 8 -16.79 4.19 33.80
CA ASN A 8 -16.19 2.85 33.71
C ASN A 8 -14.70 2.95 33.32
N PRO A 9 -13.76 2.50 34.16
CA PRO A 9 -12.33 2.51 33.86
C PRO A 9 -11.88 1.39 32.87
N ILE A 10 -12.80 0.55 32.41
CA ILE A 10 -12.52 -0.62 31.55
C ILE A 10 -12.12 -0.23 30.11
N LEU A 11 -12.38 1.02 29.69
CA LEU A 11 -12.01 1.49 28.35
C LEU A 11 -10.54 1.92 28.20
N LEU A 12 -9.84 2.21 29.29
CA LEU A 12 -8.45 2.69 29.25
C LEU A 12 -7.41 1.55 29.16
N LEU A 13 -7.77 0.33 29.59
CA LEU A 13 -6.91 -0.85 29.53
C LEU A 13 -6.87 -1.52 28.14
N ARG A 14 -7.80 -1.20 27.22
CA ARG A 14 -7.81 -1.77 25.86
C ARG A 14 -6.91 -1.04 24.87
N ALA A 15 -6.41 0.15 25.21
CA ALA A 15 -5.47 0.89 24.36
C ALA A 15 -4.02 0.41 24.50
N ILE A 16 -3.68 -0.40 25.51
CA ILE A 16 -2.30 -0.85 25.78
C ILE A 16 -2.03 -2.28 25.29
N VAL A 17 -3.07 -3.10 25.06
CA VAL A 17 -2.88 -4.54 24.73
C VAL A 17 -2.60 -4.81 23.25
N ILE A 18 -2.85 -3.86 22.33
CA ILE A 18 -2.60 -4.09 20.89
C ILE A 18 -1.13 -3.81 20.48
N VAL A 19 -0.29 -3.31 21.40
CA VAL A 19 1.17 -3.13 21.16
C VAL A 19 1.98 -4.36 21.63
N ALA A 20 1.41 -5.29 22.40
CA ALA A 20 2.15 -6.42 22.99
C ALA A 20 1.98 -7.78 22.28
N ALA A 21 1.27 -7.84 21.13
CA ALA A 21 1.10 -9.08 20.36
C ALA A 21 2.12 -9.24 19.20
N PHE A 22 3.12 -8.37 19.11
CA PHE A 22 4.22 -8.46 18.13
C PHE A 22 5.50 -9.11 18.70
N ALA A 23 5.44 -9.72 19.88
CA ALA A 23 6.59 -10.37 20.53
C ALA A 23 6.47 -11.91 20.58
N GLN A 24 6.02 -12.54 19.49
CA GLN A 24 6.25 -13.97 19.27
C GLN A 24 7.33 -14.10 18.18
N PRO A 25 8.53 -14.62 18.49
CA PRO A 25 9.51 -14.98 17.48
C PRO A 25 9.03 -16.29 16.86
N ILE A 26 8.09 -16.21 15.92
CA ILE A 26 7.81 -17.34 15.04
C ILE A 26 9.06 -17.47 14.18
N ALA A 27 9.77 -18.58 14.37
CA ALA A 27 10.97 -18.95 13.65
C ALA A 27 10.88 -18.50 12.18
N ALA A 28 11.65 -17.45 11.88
CA ALA A 28 11.73 -16.80 10.60
C ALA A 28 12.34 -17.77 9.58
N ARG A 29 11.50 -18.61 8.97
CA ARG A 29 11.66 -18.86 7.54
C ARG A 29 11.49 -17.50 6.90
N ALA A 30 12.58 -16.99 6.32
CA ALA A 30 12.67 -15.71 5.62
C ALA A 30 11.50 -15.56 4.62
N ALA A 31 10.38 -15.06 5.13
CA ALA A 31 9.29 -14.57 4.31
C ALA A 31 9.85 -13.31 3.65
N ASP A 32 10.00 -13.42 2.34
CA ASP A 32 10.57 -12.38 1.50
C ASP A 32 9.87 -11.03 1.81
N PRO A 33 10.62 -10.01 2.28
CA PRO A 33 10.04 -8.74 2.69
C PRO A 33 9.27 -8.06 1.55
N LEU A 34 9.60 -8.38 0.29
CA LEU A 34 8.89 -7.92 -0.89
C LEU A 34 7.51 -8.60 -1.03
N LEU A 35 7.45 -9.89 -0.72
CA LEU A 35 6.23 -10.68 -0.74
C LEU A 35 5.33 -10.29 0.43
N MET A 36 5.90 -10.03 1.61
CA MET A 36 5.19 -9.42 2.74
C MET A 36 4.71 -8.00 2.42
N PHE A 37 5.48 -7.20 1.68
CA PHE A 37 5.04 -5.88 1.24
C PHE A 37 3.91 -6.00 0.23
N LEU A 38 3.99 -6.89 -0.76
CA LEU A 38 2.92 -7.09 -1.75
C LEU A 38 1.65 -7.64 -1.11
N LEU A 39 1.78 -8.61 -0.20
CA LEU A 39 0.66 -9.11 0.61
C LEU A 39 0.13 -8.03 1.55
N GLY A 40 1.01 -7.26 2.17
CA GLY A 40 0.67 -6.15 3.05
C GLY A 40 -0.01 -5.03 2.29
N PHE A 41 0.43 -4.71 1.08
CA PHE A 41 -0.11 -3.69 0.21
C PHE A 41 -1.43 -4.16 -0.42
N ALA A 42 -1.52 -5.40 -0.88
CA ALA A 42 -2.77 -6.00 -1.35
C ALA A 42 -3.78 -6.10 -0.21
N LYS A 43 -3.35 -6.55 0.98
CA LYS A 43 -4.17 -6.56 2.19
C LYS A 43 -4.57 -5.14 2.59
N ASN A 44 -3.68 -4.16 2.50
CA ASN A 44 -4.01 -2.77 2.80
C ASN A 44 -4.92 -2.18 1.72
N LEU A 45 -4.82 -2.55 0.44
CA LEU A 45 -5.77 -2.18 -0.61
C LEU A 45 -7.15 -2.80 -0.39
N ILE A 46 -7.19 -4.07 0.00
CA ILE A 46 -8.43 -4.78 0.36
C ILE A 46 -9.01 -4.18 1.64
N GLU A 47 -8.19 -3.93 2.66
CA GLU A 47 -8.61 -3.31 3.91
C GLU A 47 -8.99 -1.86 3.71
N THR A 48 -8.34 -1.11 2.82
CA THR A 48 -8.66 0.29 2.49
C THR A 48 -9.92 0.35 1.65
N SER A 49 -10.17 -0.56 0.71
CA SER A 49 -11.44 -0.63 -0.03
C SER A 49 -12.60 -1.08 0.88
N MET A 50 -12.36 -2.04 1.79
CA MET A 50 -13.34 -2.44 2.82
C MET A 50 -13.48 -1.40 3.94
N GLN A 51 -12.44 -0.61 4.19
CA GLN A 51 -12.47 0.53 5.09
C GLN A 51 -13.06 1.75 4.41
N GLU A 52 -13.00 1.97 3.11
CA GLU A 52 -13.68 3.10 2.44
C GLU A 52 -15.20 2.93 2.54
N GLU A 53 -15.70 1.68 2.55
CA GLU A 53 -17.07 1.34 2.95
C GLU A 53 -17.38 1.66 4.43
N LYS A 54 -16.40 1.54 5.34
CA LYS A 54 -16.57 1.77 6.80
C LYS A 54 -16.14 3.16 7.30
N ALA A 55 -15.28 3.86 6.58
CA ALA A 55 -14.55 5.09 6.90
C ALA A 55 -15.19 6.35 6.29
N ARG A 56 -16.41 6.18 5.75
CA ARG A 56 -17.50 7.13 6.03
C ARG A 56 -17.71 7.39 7.54
N ARG A 57 -17.03 6.66 8.44
CA ARG A 57 -16.96 6.92 9.88
C ARG A 57 -15.52 6.78 10.41
N GLY A 58 -14.83 7.91 10.63
CA GLY A 58 -13.89 8.03 11.76
C GLY A 58 -12.37 7.97 11.52
N LYS A 59 -11.80 9.04 10.93
CA LYS A 59 -10.71 9.91 11.43
C LYS A 59 -9.55 9.40 12.37
N VAL A 60 -8.31 9.68 11.89
CA VAL A 60 -7.04 10.24 12.51
C VAL A 60 -5.94 9.36 13.20
N GLY A 61 -4.69 9.54 12.71
CA GLY A 61 -3.41 9.75 13.46
C GLY A 61 -2.44 8.56 13.54
N GLY A 62 -1.10 8.59 13.38
CA GLY A 62 -0.05 9.62 13.23
C GLY A 62 1.14 9.32 14.17
N SER A 63 2.39 9.12 13.70
CA SER A 63 3.64 9.33 14.49
C SER A 63 4.95 9.21 13.69
N ASN A 64 6.03 9.79 14.24
CA ASN A 64 7.25 10.32 13.61
C ASN A 64 8.53 9.70 14.24
N VAL A 65 9.59 9.36 13.49
CA VAL A 65 10.93 8.99 14.04
C VAL A 65 12.08 9.44 13.12
N ALA A 66 13.08 10.09 13.72
CA ALA A 66 14.24 10.75 13.09
C ALA A 66 15.30 9.78 12.52
N ARG A 67 16.02 10.21 11.46
CA ARG A 67 17.08 9.44 10.77
C ARG A 67 18.39 10.23 10.67
N ALA A 68 19.50 9.51 10.86
CA ALA A 68 20.90 9.97 10.84
C ALA A 68 21.42 10.31 9.41
N PRO A 69 22.52 11.08 9.27
CA PRO A 69 22.93 11.71 8.01
C PRO A 69 23.81 10.80 7.13
N VAL A 70 23.63 10.89 5.80
CA VAL A 70 24.39 10.16 4.75
C VAL A 70 24.61 11.13 3.55
N PRO A 71 25.74 11.06 2.81
CA PRO A 71 26.43 12.22 2.23
C PRO A 71 25.87 12.78 0.93
N ALA A 72 26.28 14.01 0.67
CA ALA A 72 25.93 14.86 -0.46
C ALA A 72 26.54 14.37 -1.78
N THR A 73 25.68 14.08 -2.76
CA THR A 73 25.69 14.60 -4.14
C THR A 73 24.61 13.87 -4.93
N LEU A 74 23.37 14.37 -4.90
CA LEU A 74 22.25 14.07 -5.80
C LEU A 74 21.22 15.17 -5.48
N GLN A 75 20.65 15.85 -6.48
CA GLN A 75 19.67 16.93 -6.26
C GLN A 75 18.63 16.44 -5.26
N SER A 76 18.54 17.10 -4.11
CA SER A 76 17.71 16.62 -3.02
C SER A 76 16.27 16.54 -3.53
N PRO A 77 15.59 15.39 -3.36
CA PRO A 77 14.20 15.29 -3.76
C PRO A 77 13.42 16.44 -3.11
N LYS A 78 12.71 17.23 -3.94
CA LYS A 78 11.87 18.33 -3.45
C LYS A 78 11.01 17.81 -2.31
N THR A 79 10.97 18.56 -1.22
CA THR A 79 10.04 18.25 -0.12
C THR A 79 8.62 18.30 -0.66
N PRO A 80 7.68 17.46 -0.18
CA PRO A 80 6.34 17.43 -0.74
C PRO A 80 5.62 18.78 -0.66
N ALA A 81 5.94 19.59 0.36
CA ALA A 81 5.46 20.96 0.52
C ALA A 81 5.95 21.94 -0.58
N SER A 82 7.01 21.58 -1.31
CA SER A 82 7.60 22.40 -2.39
C SER A 82 7.31 21.84 -3.78
N MET A 83 6.53 20.75 -3.89
CA MET A 83 6.14 20.17 -5.17
C MET A 83 5.02 20.99 -5.80
N ASP A 84 5.23 21.43 -7.03
CA ASP A 84 4.15 22.02 -7.82
C ASP A 84 3.28 20.93 -8.48
N GLN A 85 2.22 21.34 -9.17
CA GLN A 85 1.31 20.38 -9.82
C GLN A 85 2.02 19.56 -10.91
N GLN A 86 3.04 20.11 -11.57
CA GLN A 86 3.79 19.42 -12.60
C GLN A 86 4.72 18.36 -11.98
N ASP A 87 5.38 18.66 -10.87
CA ASP A 87 6.18 17.71 -10.10
C ASP A 87 5.32 16.52 -9.63
N LEU A 88 4.11 16.79 -9.12
CA LEU A 88 3.16 15.76 -8.68
C LEU A 88 2.72 14.88 -9.85
N ARG A 89 2.49 15.48 -11.02
CA ARG A 89 2.10 14.72 -12.21
C ARG A 89 3.21 13.80 -12.68
N ALA A 90 4.43 14.29 -12.76
CA ALA A 90 5.60 13.47 -13.11
C ALA A 90 5.78 12.31 -12.11
N LEU A 91 5.66 12.59 -10.81
CA LEU A 91 5.76 11.56 -9.78
C LEU A 91 4.69 10.47 -9.97
N ILE A 92 3.45 10.84 -10.31
CA ILE A 92 2.37 9.88 -10.59
C ILE A 92 2.74 9.01 -11.79
N ASP A 93 3.11 9.63 -12.90
CA ASP A 93 3.38 8.92 -14.15
C ASP A 93 4.57 7.96 -14.01
N GLU A 94 5.58 8.33 -13.21
CA GLU A 94 6.73 7.47 -12.90
C GLU A 94 6.40 6.36 -11.91
N SER A 95 5.64 6.67 -10.85
CA SER A 95 5.38 5.73 -9.76
C SER A 95 4.34 4.68 -10.11
N PHE A 96 3.39 5.03 -10.98
CA PHE A 96 2.23 4.21 -11.30
C PHE A 96 2.25 3.73 -12.76
N VAL A 97 3.44 3.46 -13.31
CA VAL A 97 3.65 3.02 -14.70
C VAL A 97 2.85 1.76 -15.10
N TYR A 98 2.42 0.96 -14.13
CA TYR A 98 1.61 -0.24 -14.33
C TYR A 98 0.12 0.07 -14.60
N LEU A 99 -0.34 1.28 -14.30
CA LEU A 99 -1.72 1.69 -14.52
C LEU A 99 -1.98 2.02 -16.00
N SER A 100 -3.20 1.75 -16.45
CA SER A 100 -3.67 2.22 -17.77
C SER A 100 -3.83 3.74 -17.79
N ARG A 101 -3.85 4.33 -19.00
CA ARG A 101 -4.04 5.78 -19.15
C ARG A 101 -5.32 6.31 -18.52
N SER A 102 -6.42 5.55 -18.57
CA SER A 102 -7.69 5.94 -17.93
C SER A 102 -7.56 5.92 -16.41
N GLN A 103 -6.91 4.89 -15.84
CA GLN A 103 -6.68 4.81 -14.39
C GLN A 103 -5.73 5.91 -13.90
N LEU A 104 -4.68 6.23 -14.65
CA LEU A 104 -3.81 7.38 -14.36
C LEU A 104 -4.60 8.69 -14.38
N ALA A 105 -5.45 8.90 -15.38
CA ALA A 105 -6.29 10.10 -15.45
C ALA A 105 -7.26 10.20 -14.27
N GLU A 106 -7.86 9.09 -13.84
CA GLU A 106 -8.70 9.01 -12.64
C GLU A 106 -7.91 9.32 -11.36
N LEU A 107 -6.68 8.81 -11.24
CA LEU A 107 -5.79 9.10 -10.11
C LEU A 107 -5.43 10.58 -10.04
N HIS A 108 -5.03 11.18 -11.18
CA HIS A 108 -4.77 12.62 -11.29
C HIS A 108 -5.99 13.44 -10.89
N ALA A 109 -7.17 13.12 -11.45
CA ALA A 109 -8.42 13.84 -11.14
C ALA A 109 -8.84 13.67 -9.67
N GLY A 110 -8.64 12.48 -9.09
CA GLY A 110 -8.92 12.20 -7.68
C GLY A 110 -8.04 13.03 -6.75
N LEU A 111 -6.75 13.12 -7.03
CA LEU A 111 -5.81 13.94 -6.27
C LEU A 111 -6.15 15.43 -6.41
N ASP A 112 -6.34 15.92 -7.64
CA ASP A 112 -6.72 17.32 -7.91
C ASP A 112 -8.02 17.69 -7.14
N LYS A 113 -9.02 16.81 -7.17
CA LYS A 113 -10.27 16.98 -6.41
C LYS A 113 -10.04 17.01 -4.91
N ALA A 114 -9.26 16.09 -4.37
CA ALA A 114 -8.96 16.02 -2.93
C ALA A 114 -8.25 17.28 -2.44
N LEU A 115 -7.33 17.83 -3.25
CA LEU A 115 -6.61 19.06 -2.95
C LEU A 115 -7.47 20.30 -3.15
N ALA A 116 -8.38 20.32 -4.12
CA ALA A 116 -9.27 21.46 -4.36
C ALA A 116 -10.36 21.61 -3.29
N ASP A 117 -10.76 20.50 -2.63
CA ASP A 117 -11.83 20.51 -1.63
C ASP A 117 -11.52 21.46 -0.43
N PRO A 118 -12.38 22.46 -0.16
CA PRO A 118 -12.22 23.35 1.00
C PRO A 118 -12.23 22.62 2.35
N ALA A 119 -12.96 21.50 2.45
CA ALA A 119 -13.01 20.69 3.68
C ALA A 119 -11.64 20.06 4.02
N ASN A 120 -10.79 19.87 3.00
CA ASN A 120 -9.45 19.34 3.15
C ASN A 120 -8.38 20.42 3.33
N SER A 121 -8.74 21.71 3.30
CA SER A 121 -7.77 22.83 3.36
C SER A 121 -6.76 22.72 4.50
N ALA A 122 -7.22 22.38 5.71
CA ALA A 122 -6.37 22.18 6.89
C ALA A 122 -5.48 20.93 6.82
N HIS A 123 -5.73 20.02 5.87
CA HIS A 123 -5.05 18.73 5.72
C HIS A 123 -4.30 18.58 4.39
N ARG A 124 -4.33 19.58 3.49
CA ARG A 124 -3.72 19.50 2.14
C ARG A 124 -2.26 19.07 2.18
N GLU A 125 -1.46 19.67 3.07
CA GLU A 125 -0.05 19.32 3.21
C GLU A 125 0.15 17.87 3.69
N ALA A 126 -0.67 17.40 4.62
CA ALA A 126 -0.62 16.02 5.09
C ALA A 126 -1.02 15.02 3.99
N ILE A 127 -2.03 15.36 3.19
CA ILE A 127 -2.45 14.56 2.02
C ILE A 127 -1.31 14.46 1.00
N LEU A 128 -0.69 15.60 0.66
CA LEU A 128 0.45 15.64 -0.26
C LEU A 128 1.64 14.85 0.26
N ASN A 129 2.04 15.07 1.52
CA ASN A 129 3.13 14.34 2.15
C ASN A 129 2.90 12.83 2.10
N GLN A 130 1.71 12.38 2.50
CA GLN A 130 1.37 10.96 2.49
C GLN A 130 1.35 10.40 1.07
N PHE A 131 0.77 11.14 0.11
CA PHE A 131 0.73 10.74 -1.29
C PHE A 131 2.13 10.53 -1.86
N VAL A 132 3.04 11.49 -1.64
CA VAL A 132 4.42 11.42 -2.14
C VAL A 132 5.18 10.24 -1.53
N VAL A 133 5.00 9.98 -0.23
CA VAL A 133 5.61 8.81 0.43
C VAL A 133 5.12 7.51 -0.22
N VAL A 134 3.81 7.38 -0.44
CA VAL A 134 3.22 6.19 -1.07
C VAL A 134 3.70 6.04 -2.51
N ALA A 135 3.63 7.09 -3.32
CA ALA A 135 4.06 7.05 -4.72
C ALA A 135 5.53 6.60 -4.85
N ARG A 136 6.44 7.22 -4.08
CA ARG A 136 7.86 6.81 -4.05
C ARG A 136 8.06 5.37 -3.62
N GLN A 137 7.28 4.89 -2.66
CA GLN A 137 7.36 3.50 -2.22
C GLN A 137 6.88 2.54 -3.32
N VAL A 138 5.82 2.89 -4.04
CA VAL A 138 5.32 2.11 -5.17
C VAL A 138 6.36 2.07 -6.29
N GLN A 139 6.94 3.22 -6.66
CA GLN A 139 8.02 3.31 -7.64
C GLN A 139 9.20 2.42 -7.24
N PHE A 140 9.71 2.57 -6.02
CA PHE A 140 10.82 1.78 -5.51
C PHE A 140 10.54 0.29 -5.57
N THR A 141 9.36 -0.14 -5.09
CA THR A 141 8.99 -1.56 -5.13
C THR A 141 8.86 -2.08 -6.56
N HIS A 142 8.24 -1.31 -7.46
CA HIS A 142 8.13 -1.67 -8.86
C HIS A 142 9.50 -1.83 -9.50
N ASP A 143 10.44 -0.92 -9.26
CA ASP A 143 11.80 -0.99 -9.79
C ASP A 143 12.58 -2.18 -9.24
N GLN A 144 12.43 -2.49 -7.95
CA GLN A 144 13.02 -3.70 -7.35
C GLN A 144 12.48 -4.97 -8.01
N LEU A 145 11.16 -5.07 -8.18
CA LEU A 145 10.52 -6.21 -8.84
C LEU A 145 10.94 -6.31 -10.31
N ASN A 146 11.08 -5.18 -10.99
CA ASN A 146 11.47 -5.13 -12.39
C ASN A 146 12.92 -5.57 -12.58
N GLY A 147 13.80 -5.22 -11.63
CA GLY A 147 15.22 -5.58 -11.60
C GLY A 147 15.52 -7.05 -11.24
N LEU A 148 14.51 -7.83 -10.81
CA LEU A 148 14.68 -9.26 -10.57
C LEU A 148 15.03 -10.01 -11.86
N SER A 149 15.93 -10.98 -11.75
CA SER A 149 16.24 -11.90 -12.85
C SER A 149 15.02 -12.76 -13.21
N PRO A 150 14.97 -13.32 -14.43
CA PRO A 150 13.88 -14.19 -14.85
C PRO A 150 13.64 -15.38 -13.92
N ASP A 151 14.71 -15.97 -13.36
CA ASP A 151 14.60 -17.10 -12.44
C ASP A 151 14.07 -16.68 -11.06
N GLU A 152 14.46 -15.51 -10.56
CA GLU A 152 13.89 -14.94 -9.34
C GLU A 152 12.40 -14.60 -9.50
N LYS A 153 12.00 -14.02 -10.65
CA LYS A 153 10.59 -13.77 -10.97
C LYS A 153 9.78 -15.06 -11.03
N ARG A 154 10.32 -16.12 -11.64
CA ARG A 154 9.68 -17.44 -11.67
C ARG A 154 9.52 -18.01 -10.27
N LEU A 155 10.57 -17.99 -9.45
CA LEU A 155 10.52 -18.45 -8.06
C LEU A 155 9.48 -17.67 -7.24
N LEU A 156 9.40 -16.35 -7.45
CA LEU A 156 8.41 -15.49 -6.80
C LEU A 156 6.98 -15.85 -7.24
N ALA A 157 6.76 -16.11 -8.53
CA ALA A 157 5.47 -16.55 -9.06
C ALA A 157 5.04 -17.91 -8.50
N GLU A 158 5.95 -18.87 -8.39
CA GLU A 158 5.68 -20.19 -7.79
C GLU A 158 5.32 -20.06 -6.30
N ARG A 159 6.08 -19.26 -5.55
CA ARG A 159 5.78 -18.96 -4.14
C ARG A 159 4.43 -18.26 -3.99
N PHE A 160 4.13 -17.33 -4.88
CA PHE A 160 2.83 -16.65 -4.91
C PHE A 160 1.70 -17.67 -5.09
N ALA A 161 1.82 -18.58 -6.07
CA ALA A 161 0.82 -19.60 -6.35
C ALA A 161 0.63 -20.57 -5.16
N ALA A 162 1.71 -20.94 -4.47
CA ALA A 162 1.63 -21.74 -3.24
C ALA A 162 0.87 -21.01 -2.11
N ASN A 163 1.14 -19.73 -1.89
CA ASN A 163 0.45 -18.92 -0.88
C ASN A 163 -1.00 -18.61 -1.25
N PHE A 164 -1.30 -18.44 -2.54
CA PHE A 164 -2.65 -18.18 -3.05
C PHE A 164 -3.66 -19.23 -2.58
N ARG A 165 -3.25 -20.50 -2.51
CA ARG A 165 -4.09 -21.62 -2.05
C ARG A 165 -4.51 -21.54 -0.58
N THR A 166 -3.77 -20.77 0.22
CA THR A 166 -4.07 -20.58 1.65
C THR A 166 -5.14 -19.52 1.89
N LEU A 167 -5.46 -18.72 0.87
CA LEU A 167 -6.49 -17.69 0.92
C LEU A 167 -7.89 -18.32 0.82
N SER A 168 -8.91 -17.63 1.35
CA SER A 168 -10.31 -18.05 1.17
C SER A 168 -10.75 -17.94 -0.30
N PRO A 169 -11.79 -18.66 -0.74
CA PRO A 169 -12.26 -18.59 -2.14
C PRO A 169 -12.59 -17.17 -2.61
N ASP A 170 -13.20 -16.36 -1.74
CA ASP A 170 -13.53 -14.95 -2.04
C ASP A 170 -12.26 -14.12 -2.24
N GLN A 171 -11.25 -14.30 -1.39
CA GLN A 171 -9.95 -13.62 -1.50
C GLN A 171 -9.20 -14.05 -2.76
N GLN A 172 -9.27 -15.34 -3.10
CA GLN A 172 -8.69 -15.88 -4.33
C GLN A 172 -9.31 -15.23 -5.57
N GLN A 173 -10.64 -15.15 -5.63
CA GLN A 173 -11.35 -14.53 -6.75
C GLN A 173 -11.01 -13.04 -6.88
N ALA A 174 -11.01 -12.31 -5.76
CA ALA A 174 -10.65 -10.89 -5.75
C ALA A 174 -9.22 -10.68 -6.27
N LEU A 175 -8.25 -11.45 -5.76
CA LEU A 175 -6.85 -11.33 -6.16
C LEU A 175 -6.62 -11.72 -7.63
N LEU A 176 -7.31 -12.76 -8.12
CA LEU A 176 -7.30 -13.12 -9.55
C LEU A 176 -7.86 -12.01 -10.42
N ALA A 177 -8.94 -11.35 -10.01
CA ALA A 177 -9.49 -10.22 -10.73
C ALA A 177 -8.47 -9.06 -10.81
N GLN A 178 -7.77 -8.76 -9.71
CA GLN A 178 -6.74 -7.72 -9.67
C GLN A 178 -5.55 -8.03 -10.59
N LEU A 179 -5.06 -9.28 -10.60
CA LEU A 179 -3.98 -9.72 -11.51
C LEU A 179 -4.40 -9.63 -12.98
N ARG A 180 -5.63 -10.05 -13.31
CA ARG A 180 -6.17 -9.96 -14.67
C ARG A 180 -6.34 -8.52 -15.14
N GLN A 181 -6.75 -7.64 -14.23
CA GLN A 181 -6.88 -6.21 -14.50
C GLN A 181 -5.55 -5.45 -14.45
N ARG A 182 -4.44 -6.14 -14.11
CA ARG A 182 -3.11 -5.52 -13.91
C ARG A 182 -3.15 -4.35 -12.93
N ALA A 183 -4.00 -4.45 -11.92
CA ALA A 183 -4.22 -3.39 -10.94
C ALA A 183 -3.18 -3.40 -9.80
N LEU A 184 -2.34 -4.43 -9.73
CA LEU A 184 -1.26 -4.53 -8.76
C LEU A 184 0.02 -3.83 -9.28
N PRO A 185 0.84 -3.24 -8.40
CA PRO A 185 2.12 -2.62 -8.76
C PRO A 185 3.18 -3.67 -9.10
N LEU A 186 2.90 -4.50 -10.09
CA LEU A 186 3.75 -5.58 -10.55
C LEU A 186 4.24 -5.25 -11.97
N PRO A 187 5.51 -5.54 -12.29
CA PRO A 187 5.97 -5.59 -13.66
C PRO A 187 5.11 -6.53 -14.50
N THR A 188 4.88 -6.16 -15.76
CA THR A 188 3.99 -6.91 -16.66
C THR A 188 4.39 -8.38 -16.80
N ASP A 189 5.68 -8.64 -16.95
CA ASP A 189 6.21 -9.99 -17.10
C ASP A 189 6.00 -10.83 -15.83
N LEU A 190 6.22 -10.25 -14.64
CA LEU A 190 5.96 -10.93 -13.38
C LEU A 190 4.47 -11.21 -13.18
N ASN A 191 3.59 -10.27 -13.51
CA ASN A 191 2.14 -10.47 -13.44
C ASN A 191 1.70 -11.63 -14.34
N ASP A 192 2.22 -11.70 -15.56
CA ASP A 192 1.90 -12.76 -16.51
C ASP A 192 2.46 -14.12 -16.03
N MET A 193 3.66 -14.16 -15.43
CA MET A 193 4.21 -15.37 -14.79
C MET A 193 3.35 -15.84 -13.61
N MET A 194 2.85 -14.93 -12.77
CA MET A 194 1.95 -15.28 -11.67
C MET A 194 0.63 -15.87 -12.17
N LEU A 195 0.03 -15.27 -13.21
CA LEU A 195 -1.19 -15.80 -13.84
C LEU A 195 -0.96 -17.18 -14.47
N ALA A 196 0.18 -17.38 -15.14
CA ALA A 196 0.55 -18.67 -15.70
C ALA A 196 0.74 -19.74 -14.61
N ALA A 197 1.44 -19.41 -13.52
CA ALA A 197 1.65 -20.31 -12.39
C ALA A 197 0.33 -20.74 -11.74
N LEU A 198 -0.65 -19.83 -11.60
CA LEU A 198 -1.98 -20.17 -11.10
C LEU A 198 -2.74 -21.11 -12.05
N THR A 199 -2.57 -20.96 -13.36
CA THR A 199 -3.25 -21.80 -14.37
C THR A 199 -2.68 -23.22 -14.37
N LEU A 200 -1.35 -23.36 -14.29
CA LEU A 200 -0.68 -24.66 -14.19
C LEU A 200 -1.10 -25.45 -12.95
N MET A 201 -1.46 -24.74 -11.87
CA MET A 201 -1.90 -25.35 -10.62
C MET A 201 -3.34 -25.89 -10.62
N GLN A 202 -4.14 -25.57 -11.63
CA GLN A 202 -5.54 -26.01 -11.76
C GLN A 202 -5.69 -27.27 -12.64
N GLN A 203 -4.61 -27.69 -13.30
CA GLN A 203 -4.51 -28.94 -14.04
C GLN A 203 -4.09 -30.07 -13.11
#